data_AF-A0A7S6U5B6-F1
#
_entry.id   AF-A0A7S6U5B6-F1
#
_cell.length_a   1.000
_cell.length_b   1.000
_cell.length_c   1.000
_cell.angle_alpha   90.00
_cell.angle_beta   90.00
_cell.angle_gamma   90.00
#
_symmetry.space_group_name_H-M   'P 1'
#
loop_
_entity.id
_entity.type
_entity.pdbx_description
1 polymer ?
#
loop_
_entity_poly.entity_id
_entity_poly.type
_entity_poly.pdbx_seq_one_letter_code
_entity_poly.pdbx_strand_id
1 'polypeptide(L)'
;MLPNDFPKWRLDGTWERINHKLQQWVRVLEDDEPNPSAAIVDSQSVENGTMVSQAVGFDSGKLVKGRKRHFLVDTLGLVLMVVVTSADESDQAGARK
;
A
#
# COMPACT_ATOMS: atom_id res chain seq x y z
N MET A 1 -15.48 6.53 17.26
CA MET A 1 -16.19 6.76 15.99
C MET A 1 -15.25 7.54 15.10
N LEU A 2 -14.91 7.05 13.90
CA LEU A 2 -14.06 7.83 13.00
C LEU A 2 -14.80 9.12 12.60
N PRO A 3 -14.09 10.24 12.38
CA PRO A 3 -14.70 11.46 11.86
C PRO A 3 -15.56 11.16 10.61
N ASN A 4 -16.70 11.84 10.46
CA ASN A 4 -17.66 11.59 9.37
C ASN A 4 -17.07 11.77 7.95
N ASP A 5 -15.90 12.39 7.83
CA ASP A 5 -15.21 12.63 6.56
C ASP A 5 -14.19 11.53 6.19
N PHE A 6 -13.82 10.64 7.12
CA PHE A 6 -12.91 9.52 6.85
C PHE A 6 -13.36 8.64 5.66
N PRO A 7 -14.65 8.29 5.53
CA PRO A 7 -15.15 7.56 4.37
C PRO A 7 -15.02 8.33 3.05
N LYS A 8 -15.16 9.66 3.07
CA LYS A 8 -15.08 10.50 1.86
C LYS A 8 -13.66 10.58 1.33
N TRP A 9 -12.69 10.79 2.21
CA TRP A 9 -11.27 10.91 1.84
C TRP A 9 -10.72 9.65 1.20
N ARG A 10 -11.25 8.48 1.58
CA ARG A 10 -10.94 7.20 0.93
C ARG A 10 -11.44 7.12 -0.50
N LEU A 11 -12.56 7.79 -0.82
CA LEU A 11 -13.21 7.69 -2.13
C LEU A 11 -12.74 8.78 -3.11
N ASP A 12 -12.34 9.95 -2.61
CA ASP A 12 -12.00 11.11 -3.43
C ASP A 12 -10.48 11.33 -3.62
N GLY A 13 -9.65 10.41 -3.13
CA GLY A 13 -8.20 10.46 -3.29
C GLY A 13 -7.47 11.41 -2.34
N THR A 14 -8.12 11.89 -1.26
CA THR A 14 -7.50 12.85 -0.34
C THR A 14 -6.29 12.26 0.38
N TRP A 15 -6.34 10.98 0.76
CA TRP A 15 -5.20 10.32 1.41
C TRP A 15 -3.97 10.27 0.52
N GLU A 16 -4.16 9.94 -0.76
CA GLU A 16 -3.13 9.85 -1.78
C GLU A 16 -2.49 11.21 -2.02
N ARG A 17 -3.30 12.28 -2.11
CA ARG A 17 -2.79 13.66 -2.25
C ARG A 17 -1.96 14.10 -1.05
N ILE A 18 -2.43 13.82 0.17
CA ILE A 18 -1.70 14.16 1.40
C ILE A 18 -0.38 13.39 1.46
N ASN A 19 -0.43 12.07 1.24
CA ASN A 19 0.75 11.22 1.27
C ASN A 19 1.80 11.65 0.23
N HIS A 20 1.37 11.95 -1.00
CA HIS A 20 2.28 12.44 -2.04
C HIS A 20 2.96 13.76 -1.65
N LYS A 21 2.26 14.68 -0.99
CA LYS A 21 2.87 15.93 -0.51
C LYS A 21 3.84 15.71 0.64
N LEU A 22 3.49 14.85 1.60
CA LEU A 22 4.39 14.50 2.70
C LEU A 22 5.66 13.83 2.18
N GLN A 23 5.54 12.93 1.20
CA GLN A 23 6.69 12.31 0.56
C GLN A 23 7.60 13.36 -0.11
N GLN A 24 7.03 14.24 -0.94
CA GLN A 24 7.79 15.31 -1.62
C GLN A 24 8.54 16.17 -0.60
N TRP A 25 7.92 16.50 0.53
CA TRP A 25 8.58 17.27 1.58
C TRP A 25 9.70 16.52 2.26
N VAL A 26 9.51 15.25 2.62
CA VAL A 26 10.57 14.44 3.24
C VAL A 26 11.76 14.31 2.28
N ARG A 27 11.53 14.08 0.98
CA ARG A 27 12.63 13.99 0.00
C ARG A 27 13.44 15.28 -0.09
N VAL A 28 12.77 16.43 -0.14
CA VAL A 28 13.47 17.74 -0.14
C VAL A 28 14.23 17.98 1.16
N LEU A 29 13.70 17.54 2.31
CA LEU A 29 14.39 17.65 3.59
C LEU A 29 15.64 16.76 3.68
N GLU A 30 15.66 15.65 2.95
CA GLU A 30 16.80 14.75 2.79
C GLU A 30 17.74 15.16 1.63
N ASP A 31 17.63 16.42 1.16
CA ASP A 31 18.40 16.98 0.04
C ASP A 31 18.29 16.16 -1.28
N ASP A 32 17.15 15.49 -1.49
CA ASP A 32 16.85 14.69 -2.69
C ASP A 32 15.74 15.34 -3.55
N GLU A 33 15.61 14.90 -4.80
CA GLU A 33 14.59 15.37 -5.74
C GLU A 33 13.18 15.05 -5.24
N PRO A 34 12.21 15.99 -5.31
CA PRO A 34 10.85 15.76 -4.80
C PRO A 34 10.14 14.57 -5.45
N ASN A 35 10.45 14.29 -6.73
CA ASN A 35 9.89 13.17 -7.46
C ASN A 35 10.96 12.06 -7.54
N PRO A 36 10.66 10.84 -7.08
CA PRO A 36 11.62 9.75 -7.12
C PRO A 36 11.85 9.27 -8.56
N SER A 37 13.09 8.94 -8.88
CA SER A 37 13.50 8.37 -10.18
C SER A 37 13.37 6.84 -10.24
N ALA A 38 13.27 6.19 -9.08
CA ALA A 38 13.15 4.75 -8.94
C ALA A 38 12.16 4.39 -7.83
N ALA A 39 11.57 3.20 -7.95
CA ALA A 39 10.67 2.64 -6.95
C ALA A 39 10.89 1.13 -6.80
N ILE A 40 10.63 0.63 -5.59
CA ILE A 40 10.81 -0.75 -5.18
C ILE A 40 9.43 -1.33 -4.86
N VAL A 41 9.16 -2.53 -5.35
CA VAL A 41 7.92 -3.27 -5.05
C VAL A 41 8.23 -4.40 -4.10
N ASP A 42 7.46 -4.50 -3.02
CA ASP A 42 7.48 -5.65 -2.11
C ASP A 42 6.05 -6.04 -1.72
N SER A 43 5.86 -7.29 -1.28
CA SER A 43 4.56 -7.80 -0.90
C SER A 43 4.56 -8.50 0.48
N GLN A 44 3.51 -8.23 1.25
CA GLN A 44 3.31 -8.84 2.55
C GLN A 44 1.93 -9.47 2.67
N SER A 45 1.91 -10.78 2.93
CA SER A 45 0.71 -11.52 3.30
C SER A 45 0.46 -11.37 4.80
N VAL A 46 -0.75 -10.96 5.17
CA VAL A 46 -1.16 -10.74 6.56
C VAL A 46 -2.47 -11.46 6.83
N GLU A 47 -2.64 -11.99 8.04
CA GLU A 47 -3.89 -12.62 8.45
C GLU A 47 -5.07 -11.64 8.33
N ASN A 48 -6.24 -12.16 7.94
CA ASN A 48 -7.44 -11.32 7.87
C ASN A 48 -8.06 -11.10 9.26
N GLY A 49 -8.66 -9.93 9.45
CA GLY A 49 -9.50 -9.69 10.63
C GLY A 49 -10.79 -10.50 10.59
N THR A 50 -11.38 -10.79 11.76
CA THR A 50 -12.54 -11.67 11.95
C THR A 50 -13.74 -11.36 11.05
N MET A 51 -13.94 -10.10 10.65
CA MET A 51 -15.08 -9.64 9.85
C MET A 51 -14.72 -9.30 8.39
N VAL A 52 -13.51 -9.63 7.94
CA VAL A 52 -13.05 -9.32 6.58
C VAL A 52 -13.11 -10.58 5.71
N SER A 53 -14.04 -10.60 4.75
CA SER A 53 -14.19 -11.68 3.77
C SER A 53 -13.75 -11.30 2.35
N GLN A 54 -13.66 -10.00 2.04
CA GLN A 54 -13.25 -9.53 0.72
C GLN A 54 -11.75 -9.67 0.51
N ALA A 55 -11.36 -10.16 -0.67
CA ALA A 55 -9.97 -10.32 -1.09
C ALA A 55 -9.15 -11.11 -0.05
N VAL A 56 -9.67 -12.26 0.37
CA VAL A 56 -9.02 -13.20 1.29
C VAL A 56 -8.63 -14.46 0.54
N GLY A 57 -7.40 -14.92 0.74
CA GLY A 57 -6.85 -16.14 0.16
C GLY A 57 -5.91 -16.84 1.13
N PHE A 58 -5.24 -17.89 0.66
CA PHE A 58 -4.22 -18.60 1.45
C PHE A 58 -2.87 -18.55 0.74
N ASP A 59 -1.90 -17.90 1.37
CA ASP A 59 -0.52 -17.92 0.92
C ASP A 59 0.15 -19.20 1.43
N SER A 60 0.25 -20.21 0.58
CA SER A 60 0.90 -21.49 0.92
C SER A 60 2.40 -21.35 1.22
N GLY A 61 3.06 -20.32 0.70
CA GLY A 61 4.49 -20.09 0.96
C GLY A 61 4.74 -19.51 2.36
N LYS A 62 3.78 -18.73 2.88
CA LYS A 62 3.84 -18.11 4.21
C LYS A 62 2.94 -18.80 5.24
N LEU A 63 2.12 -19.76 4.82
CA LEU A 63 1.06 -20.41 5.61
C LEU A 63 0.08 -19.42 6.24
N VAL A 64 -0.24 -18.34 5.51
CA VAL A 64 -1.11 -17.26 5.98
C VAL A 64 -2.45 -17.30 5.26
N LYS A 65 -3.54 -17.42 6.02
CA LYS A 65 -4.89 -17.14 5.52
C LYS A 65 -5.20 -15.67 5.70
N GLY A 66 -5.27 -14.92 4.61
CA GLY A 66 -5.60 -13.51 4.71
C GLY A 66 -5.44 -12.74 3.41
N ARG A 67 -4.84 -11.55 3.50
CA ARG A 67 -4.73 -10.60 2.38
C ARG A 67 -3.26 -10.32 2.10
N LYS A 68 -2.91 -10.03 0.85
CA LYS A 68 -1.57 -9.60 0.49
C LYS A 68 -1.58 -8.12 0.14
N ARG A 69 -0.67 -7.36 0.76
CA ARG A 69 -0.47 -5.93 0.53
C ARG A 69 0.79 -5.77 -0.30
N HIS A 70 0.65 -5.20 -1.49
CA HIS A 70 1.75 -4.85 -2.40
C HIS A 70 2.06 -3.38 -2.17
N PHE A 71 3.28 -3.10 -1.72
CA PHE A 71 3.77 -1.75 -1.49
C PHE A 71 4.69 -1.35 -2.64
N LEU A 72 4.43 -0.17 -3.20
CA LEU A 72 5.40 0.55 -4.01
C LEU A 72 6.01 1.62 -3.11
N VAL A 73 7.33 1.58 -2.92
CA VAL A 73 8.07 2.56 -2.12
C VAL A 73 9.17 3.21 -2.96
N ASP A 74 9.59 4.41 -2.60
CA ASP A 74 10.79 5.01 -3.20
C ASP A 74 12.09 4.53 -2.54
N THR A 75 13.21 5.11 -2.94
CA THR A 75 14.56 4.79 -2.43
C THR A 75 14.80 5.19 -0.97
N LEU A 76 13.96 6.06 -0.40
CA LEU A 76 13.98 6.43 1.02
C LEU A 76 13.01 5.57 1.85
N GLY A 77 12.31 4.63 1.22
CA GLY A 77 11.31 3.78 1.86
C GLY A 77 9.95 4.47 2.04
N LEU A 78 9.71 5.61 1.38
CA LEU A 78 8.45 6.34 1.47
C LEU A 78 7.40 5.67 0.57
N VAL A 79 6.21 5.43 1.11
CA VAL A 79 5.12 4.75 0.39
C VAL A 79 4.59 5.63 -0.73
N LEU A 80 4.63 5.10 -1.96
CA LEU A 80 4.06 5.71 -3.16
C LEU A 80 2.64 5.23 -3.42
N MET A 81 2.41 3.92 -3.28
CA MET A 81 1.13 3.27 -3.56
C MET A 81 1.01 1.97 -2.77
N VAL A 82 -0.23 1.60 -2.45
CA VAL A 82 -0.56 0.30 -1.85
C VAL A 82 -1.71 -0.34 -2.59
N VAL A 83 -1.53 -1.57 -3.03
CA VAL A 83 -2.59 -2.41 -3.60
C VAL A 83 -2.82 -3.60 -2.67
N VAL A 84 -4.07 -3.94 -2.39
CA VAL A 84 -4.41 -5.08 -1.53
C VAL A 84 -5.21 -6.12 -2.28
N THR A 85 -4.68 -7.34 -2.36
CA THR A 85 -5.28 -8.50 -3.03
C THR A 85 -5.52 -9.64 -2.04
N SER A 86 -6.06 -10.76 -2.53
CA SER A 86 -6.06 -12.02 -1.77
C SER A 86 -4.63 -12.52 -1.56
N ALA A 87 -4.41 -13.28 -0.49
CA ALA A 87 -3.06 -13.72 -0.11
C ALA A 87 -2.43 -14.71 -1.10
N ASP A 88 -3.23 -15.41 -1.89
CA ASP A 88 -2.83 -16.34 -2.93
C ASP A 88 -2.43 -15.67 -4.25
N GLU A 89 -2.65 -14.35 -4.39
CA GLU A 89 -2.23 -13.59 -5.57
C GLU A 89 -0.69 -13.53 -5.66
N SER A 90 -0.15 -13.73 -6.87
CA SER A 90 1.30 -13.61 -7.09
C SER A 90 1.77 -12.15 -7.06
N ASP A 91 3.02 -11.94 -6.66
CA ASP A 91 3.59 -10.60 -6.53
C ASP A 91 3.67 -9.90 -7.90
N GLN A 92 3.97 -10.65 -8.96
CA GLN A 92 3.96 -10.13 -10.33
C GLN A 92 2.56 -9.67 -10.77
N ALA A 93 1.51 -10.43 -10.43
CA ALA A 93 0.15 -10.05 -10.76
C ALA A 93 -0.31 -8.84 -9.92
N GLY A 94 0.07 -8.80 -8.64
CA GLY A 94 -0.19 -7.66 -7.75
C GLY A 94 0.48 -6.36 -8.21
N ALA A 95 1.72 -6.44 -8.71
CA ALA A 95 2.48 -5.30 -9.22
C ALA A 95 1.93 -4.69 -10.53
N ARG A 96 0.99 -5.37 -11.19
CA ARG A 96 0.36 -4.91 -12.45
C ARG A 96 -1.04 -4.32 -12.27
N LYS A 97 -1.53 -4.23 -11.04
CA LYS A 97 -2.88 -3.71 -10.72
C LYS A 97 -2.88 -2.21 -10.44
#